data_AF-A0A1M5NTL9-F1
#
_entry.id   AF-A0A1M5NTL9-F1
#
_cell.length_a   1.000
_cell.length_b   1.000
_cell.length_c   1.000
_cell.angle_alpha   90.00
_cell.angle_beta   90.00
_cell.angle_gamma   90.00
#
_symmetry.space_group_name_H-M   'P 1'
#
loop_
_entity.id
_entity.type
_entity.pdbx_description
1 polymer ?
#
loop_
_entity_poly.entity_id
_entity_poly.type
_entity_poly.pdbx_seq_one_letter_code
_entity_poly.pdbx_strand_id
1 'polypeptide(L)'
;MSSLIFLLGLKNREVYPCNASAWYWKYRGVKNMEKIKNLHLKNRMIKVSIIFMMLFSLNALAQEKIVQDFNLDNIKDTMYVNCNDSRHTDGQPNCEVEIITGKVNKKYSFNVYYVGSPTIGSYGKGNIYLFDWTKDTEYTQEYNYSKKYDDWILTVDEQLLKYENDKEESTLPKGYVLGISGKEYPIKRKPVLKKRMQRK
;
A
#
# COMPACT_ATOMS: atom_id res chain seq x y z
N MET A 1 41.54 -12.89 75.39
CA MET A 1 42.69 -12.03 75.77
C MET A 1 42.44 -10.70 75.10
N SER A 2 41.87 -9.75 75.83
CA SER A 2 42.59 -8.61 76.44
C SER A 2 43.00 -7.58 75.38
N SER A 3 42.78 -6.29 75.49
CA SER A 3 42.23 -5.45 76.54
C SER A 3 42.28 -4.00 76.01
N LEU A 4 41.33 -3.17 76.47
CA LEU A 4 41.53 -1.81 76.98
C LEU A 4 42.21 -0.74 76.09
N ILE A 5 41.48 0.36 75.83
CA ILE A 5 41.64 1.71 76.46
C ILE A 5 42.53 2.62 75.60
N PHE A 6 41.97 3.65 74.94
CA PHE A 6 41.60 4.99 75.45
C PHE A 6 42.76 5.79 76.03
N LEU A 7 42.73 7.10 75.76
CA LEU A 7 43.52 8.16 76.42
C LEU A 7 44.99 8.24 75.96
N LEU A 8 45.58 9.39 75.66
CA LEU A 8 45.27 10.81 75.87
C LEU A 8 46.29 11.60 75.05
N GLY A 9 46.01 12.86 74.70
CA GLY A 9 47.11 13.76 74.32
C GLY A 9 46.71 14.99 73.54
N LEU A 10 46.03 15.91 74.21
CA LEU A 10 45.72 17.27 73.74
C LEU A 10 46.95 18.08 73.29
N LYS A 11 46.68 19.02 72.36
CA LYS A 11 47.39 20.28 72.06
C LYS A 11 48.75 20.13 71.36
N ASN A 12 49.09 20.87 70.31
CA ASN A 12 48.66 22.20 69.88
C ASN A 12 49.18 22.47 68.45
N ARG A 13 48.48 23.38 67.73
CA ARG A 13 48.83 24.05 66.45
C ARG A 13 48.70 23.21 65.18
N GLU A 14 47.98 23.77 64.20
CA GLU A 14 48.48 24.03 62.83
C GLU A 14 47.39 24.76 62.02
N VAL A 15 47.72 25.95 61.49
CA VAL A 15 47.89 26.22 60.05
C VAL A 15 46.60 26.01 59.26
N TYR A 16 45.96 27.11 58.84
CA TYR A 16 44.92 27.10 57.82
C TYR A 16 45.55 27.23 56.42
N PRO A 17 45.43 26.24 55.52
CA PRO A 17 45.74 26.43 54.12
C PRO A 17 44.49 26.80 53.31
N CYS A 18 44.72 27.60 52.28
CA CYS A 18 43.75 28.24 51.40
C CYS A 18 42.84 27.27 50.61
N ASN A 19 41.59 27.73 50.38
CA ASN A 19 40.45 27.10 49.69
C ASN A 19 40.63 26.83 48.17
N ALA A 20 41.75 26.27 47.72
CA ALA A 20 41.93 25.89 46.30
C ALA A 20 41.10 24.65 45.90
N SER A 21 40.75 23.79 46.86
CA SER A 21 39.98 22.56 46.62
C SER A 21 38.52 22.83 46.24
N ALA A 22 37.88 23.84 46.84
CA ALA A 22 36.46 24.13 46.61
C ALA A 22 36.15 24.57 45.16
N TRP A 23 37.05 25.34 44.53
CA TRP A 23 36.91 25.77 43.13
C TRP A 23 37.05 24.61 42.14
N TYR A 24 37.99 23.70 42.39
CA TYR A 24 38.24 22.54 41.52
C TYR A 24 37.03 21.59 41.48
N TRP A 25 36.40 21.32 42.63
CA TRP A 25 35.21 20.47 42.70
C TRP A 25 33.98 21.10 42.03
N LYS A 26 33.80 22.43 42.14
CA LYS A 26 32.70 23.16 41.48
C LYS A 26 32.82 23.10 39.95
N TYR A 27 34.00 23.35 39.39
CA TYR A 27 34.21 23.31 37.94
C TYR A 27 34.14 21.89 37.34
N ARG A 28 34.62 20.87 38.07
CA ARG A 28 34.51 19.47 37.64
C ARG A 28 33.05 18.99 37.65
N GLY A 29 32.26 19.43 38.63
CA GLY A 29 30.82 19.17 38.69
C GLY A 29 30.05 19.76 37.50
N VAL A 30 30.35 21.01 37.12
CA VAL A 30 29.70 21.68 35.97
C VAL A 30 30.02 21.00 34.64
N LYS A 31 31.30 20.65 34.39
CA LYS A 31 31.70 19.91 33.18
C LYS A 31 31.05 18.53 33.08
N ASN A 32 30.84 17.85 34.20
CA ASN A 32 30.14 16.56 34.21
C ASN A 32 28.64 16.71 33.92
N MET A 33 28.01 17.78 34.43
CA MET A 33 26.60 18.09 34.14
C MET A 33 26.35 18.42 32.67
N GLU A 34 27.24 19.17 32.01
CA GLU A 34 27.16 19.44 30.57
C GLU A 34 27.30 18.16 29.74
N LYS A 35 28.24 17.27 30.10
CA LYS A 35 28.39 15.96 29.45
C LYS A 35 27.12 15.11 29.58
N ILE A 36 26.54 15.05 30.79
CA ILE A 36 25.29 14.31 31.04
C ILE A 36 24.13 14.89 30.22
N LYS A 37 23.96 16.22 30.19
CA LYS A 37 22.95 16.89 29.35
C LYS A 37 23.13 16.57 27.86
N ASN A 38 24.36 16.63 27.36
CA ASN A 38 24.65 16.30 25.96
C ASN A 38 24.41 14.82 25.62
N LEU A 39 24.68 13.91 26.56
CA LEU A 39 24.33 12.48 26.44
C LEU A 39 22.82 12.27 26.40
N HIS A 40 22.06 12.94 27.27
CA HIS A 40 20.59 12.88 27.25
C HIS A 40 20.01 13.45 25.95
N LEU A 41 20.55 14.55 25.44
CA LEU A 41 20.13 15.14 24.16
C LEU A 41 20.44 14.22 22.98
N LYS A 42 21.64 13.63 22.91
CA LYS A 42 22.00 12.63 21.88
C LYS A 42 21.09 11.40 21.93
N ASN A 43 20.83 10.86 23.12
CA ASN A 43 19.91 9.73 23.29
C ASN A 43 18.47 10.08 22.90
N ARG A 44 18.02 11.31 23.15
CA ARG A 44 16.69 11.78 22.73
C ARG A 44 16.61 11.94 21.21
N MET A 45 17.65 12.47 20.57
CA MET A 45 17.72 12.58 19.11
C MET A 45 17.72 11.21 18.42
N ILE A 46 18.51 10.26 18.92
CA ILE A 46 18.54 8.88 18.40
C ILE A 46 17.15 8.23 18.49
N LYS A 47 16.46 8.38 19.62
CA LYS A 47 15.09 7.86 19.80
C LYS A 47 14.11 8.46 18.79
N VAL A 48 14.20 9.77 18.53
CA VAL A 48 13.35 10.45 17.54
C VAL A 48 13.66 9.96 16.12
N SER A 49 14.93 9.80 15.75
CA SER A 49 15.33 9.29 14.44
C SER A 49 14.85 7.86 14.18
N ILE A 50 14.88 7.00 15.21
CA ILE A 50 14.36 5.62 15.11
C ILE A 50 12.84 5.63 14.88
N ILE A 51 12.10 6.46 15.62
CA ILE A 51 10.64 6.60 15.43
C ILE A 51 10.33 7.11 14.00
N PHE A 52 11.11 8.07 13.51
CA PHE A 52 10.93 8.59 12.15
C PHE A 52 11.23 7.54 11.08
N MET A 53 12.29 6.73 11.25
CA MET A 53 12.59 5.61 10.37
C MET A 53 11.49 4.53 10.39
N MET A 54 10.93 4.19 11.55
CA MET A 54 9.80 3.25 11.63
C MET A 54 8.54 3.79 10.96
N LEU A 55 8.22 5.08 11.13
CA LEU A 55 7.07 5.72 10.48
C LEU A 55 7.25 5.79 8.96
N PHE A 56 8.48 6.00 8.49
CA PHE A 56 8.79 6.04 7.06
C PHE A 56 8.72 4.65 6.42
N SER A 57 9.20 3.60 7.11
CA SER A 57 9.07 2.22 6.62
C SER A 57 7.63 1.71 6.62
N LEU A 58 6.78 2.16 7.55
CA LEU A 58 5.34 1.84 7.54
C LEU A 58 4.59 2.44 6.34
N ASN A 59 5.02 3.60 5.83
CA ASN A 59 4.42 4.23 4.64
C ASN A 59 4.97 3.68 3.31
N ALA A 60 6.10 2.95 3.33
CA ALA A 60 6.71 2.38 2.13
C ALA A 60 6.00 1.13 1.60
N LEU A 61 5.04 0.57 2.36
CA LEU A 61 4.12 -0.48 1.92
C LEU A 61 2.87 0.07 1.22
N ALA A 62 2.96 1.28 0.67
CA ALA A 62 1.84 1.93 -0.01
C ALA A 62 1.40 1.10 -1.21
N GLN A 63 0.32 0.33 -1.03
CA GLN A 63 -0.50 -0.21 -2.10
C GLN A 63 -0.84 0.93 -3.07
N GLU A 64 -0.77 0.66 -4.38
CA GLU A 64 -1.17 1.64 -5.37
C GLU A 64 -2.62 2.04 -5.13
N LYS A 65 -2.82 3.31 -4.77
CA LYS A 65 -4.11 3.86 -4.40
C LYS A 65 -4.63 4.72 -5.54
N ILE A 66 -5.78 4.35 -6.09
CA ILE A 66 -6.46 5.09 -7.16
C ILE A 66 -7.80 5.60 -6.61
N VAL A 67 -8.08 6.89 -6.80
CA VAL A 67 -9.31 7.52 -6.30
C VAL A 67 -10.13 8.03 -7.48
N GLN A 68 -11.29 7.44 -7.69
CA GLN A 68 -12.18 7.73 -8.82
C GLN A 68 -13.63 7.33 -8.49
N ASP A 69 -14.62 7.84 -9.23
CA ASP A 69 -15.99 7.30 -9.21
C ASP A 69 -16.05 6.00 -10.01
N PHE A 70 -16.01 4.85 -9.35
CA PHE A 70 -15.96 3.53 -10.00
C PHE A 70 -17.35 2.90 -10.17
N ASN A 71 -18.36 3.32 -9.41
CA ASN A 71 -19.71 2.76 -9.45
C ASN A 71 -20.77 3.71 -10.10
N LEU A 72 -20.31 4.82 -10.69
CA LEU A 72 -21.14 5.83 -11.37
C LEU A 72 -22.18 6.50 -10.46
N ASP A 73 -21.85 6.71 -9.18
CA ASP A 73 -22.69 7.43 -8.22
C ASP A 73 -22.24 8.89 -7.99
N ASN A 74 -21.19 9.34 -8.69
CA ASN A 74 -20.54 10.64 -8.56
C ASN A 74 -19.87 10.90 -7.21
N ILE A 75 -19.65 9.86 -6.40
CA ILE A 75 -18.87 9.92 -5.17
C ILE A 75 -17.53 9.24 -5.45
N LYS A 76 -16.47 9.77 -4.82
CA LYS A 76 -15.13 9.20 -4.98
C LYS A 76 -15.04 7.89 -4.21
N ASP A 77 -14.66 6.84 -4.92
CA ASP A 77 -14.32 5.53 -4.40
C ASP A 77 -12.79 5.39 -4.32
N THR A 78 -12.32 4.36 -3.63
CA THR A 78 -10.87 4.05 -3.57
C THR A 78 -10.62 2.64 -4.07
N MET A 79 -9.72 2.50 -5.03
CA MET A 79 -9.19 1.23 -5.50
C MET A 79 -7.78 1.03 -4.94
N TYR A 80 -7.54 -0.17 -4.41
CA TYR A 80 -6.25 -0.67 -3.96
C TYR A 80 -5.84 -1.82 -4.87
N VAL A 81 -4.57 -1.83 -5.28
CA VAL A 81 -4.01 -2.88 -6.13
C VAL A 81 -2.80 -3.49 -5.43
N ASN A 82 -2.78 -4.82 -5.33
CA ASN A 82 -1.66 -5.58 -4.81
C ASN A 82 -1.33 -6.76 -5.74
N CYS A 83 -0.21 -6.67 -6.44
CA CYS A 83 0.22 -7.68 -7.40
C CYS A 83 1.22 -8.67 -6.80
N ASN A 84 0.93 -9.96 -6.96
CA ASN A 84 1.77 -11.06 -6.53
C ASN A 84 2.36 -11.77 -7.75
N ASP A 85 3.69 -11.82 -7.85
CA ASP A 85 4.37 -12.62 -8.85
C ASP A 85 4.36 -14.11 -8.44
N SER A 86 4.02 -14.99 -9.38
CA SER A 86 4.12 -16.45 -9.28
C SER A 86 5.47 -16.98 -8.77
N ARG A 87 6.55 -16.19 -8.87
CA ARG A 87 7.85 -16.57 -8.28
C ARG A 87 7.80 -16.76 -6.76
N HIS A 88 6.74 -16.27 -6.10
CA HIS A 88 6.58 -16.33 -4.65
C HIS A 88 5.43 -17.24 -4.17
N THR A 89 4.61 -17.80 -5.06
CA THR A 89 3.47 -18.66 -4.71
C THR A 89 3.20 -19.72 -5.79
N ASP A 90 2.71 -20.91 -5.42
CA ASP A 90 2.38 -22.02 -6.34
C ASP A 90 1.20 -21.73 -7.31
N GLY A 91 0.86 -20.45 -7.54
CA GLY A 91 -0.28 -19.98 -8.32
C GLY A 91 0.10 -19.17 -9.56
N GLN A 92 -0.87 -18.94 -10.44
CA GLN A 92 -0.72 -18.01 -11.56
C GLN A 92 -0.54 -16.58 -11.05
N PRO A 93 0.33 -15.76 -11.68
CA PRO A 93 0.51 -14.36 -11.29
C PRO A 93 -0.83 -13.62 -11.30
N ASN A 94 -1.11 -12.85 -10.25
CA ASN A 94 -2.34 -12.08 -10.17
C ASN A 94 -2.17 -10.78 -9.39
N CYS A 95 -3.07 -9.84 -9.65
CA CYS A 95 -3.27 -8.67 -8.83
C CYS A 95 -4.60 -8.80 -8.09
N GLU A 96 -4.55 -8.75 -6.77
CA GLU A 96 -5.73 -8.55 -5.94
C GLU A 96 -6.12 -7.08 -6.02
N VAL A 97 -7.33 -6.83 -6.50
CA VAL A 97 -7.89 -5.48 -6.62
C VAL A 97 -9.06 -5.36 -5.66
N GLU A 98 -9.05 -4.29 -4.88
CA GLU A 98 -10.09 -3.97 -3.92
C GLU A 98 -10.65 -2.58 -4.15
N ILE A 99 -11.96 -2.47 -4.39
CA ILE A 99 -12.66 -1.19 -4.54
C ILE A 99 -13.58 -0.98 -3.35
N ILE A 100 -13.37 0.11 -2.62
CA ILE A 100 -14.22 0.56 -1.52
C ILE A 100 -15.01 1.78 -1.98
N THR A 101 -16.34 1.64 -2.05
CA THR A 101 -17.19 2.75 -2.50
C THR A 101 -17.31 3.84 -1.44
N GLY A 102 -17.26 5.11 -1.82
CA GLY A 102 -17.34 6.21 -0.85
C GLY A 102 -18.69 6.37 -0.16
N LYS A 103 -19.79 6.07 -0.86
CA LYS A 103 -21.15 6.28 -0.32
C LYS A 103 -21.55 5.26 0.75
N VAL A 104 -21.39 3.99 0.42
CA VAL A 104 -21.92 2.86 1.21
C VAL A 104 -20.81 2.03 1.86
N ASN A 105 -19.54 2.39 1.66
CA ASN A 105 -18.37 1.61 2.09
C ASN A 105 -18.46 0.13 1.68
N LYS A 106 -19.15 -0.15 0.58
CA LYS A 106 -19.24 -1.48 0.02
C LYS A 106 -17.90 -1.82 -0.61
N LYS A 107 -17.42 -3.02 -0.30
CA LYS A 107 -16.16 -3.56 -0.77
C LYS A 107 -16.41 -4.54 -1.91
N TYR A 108 -15.72 -4.34 -3.02
CA TYR A 108 -15.61 -5.29 -4.13
C TYR A 108 -14.17 -5.78 -4.16
N SER A 109 -13.97 -7.09 -4.26
CA SER A 109 -12.65 -7.71 -4.33
C SER A 109 -12.66 -8.76 -5.44
N PHE A 110 -11.64 -8.72 -6.28
CA PHE A 110 -11.47 -9.62 -7.41
C PHE A 110 -9.98 -9.77 -7.75
N ASN A 111 -9.65 -10.89 -8.40
CA ASN A 111 -8.30 -11.17 -8.86
C ASN A 111 -8.21 -10.94 -10.37
N VAL A 112 -7.18 -10.21 -10.78
CA VAL A 112 -6.86 -9.99 -12.18
C VAL A 112 -5.57 -10.75 -12.50
N TYR A 113 -5.66 -11.75 -13.36
CA TYR A 113 -4.50 -12.55 -13.75
C TYR A 113 -3.67 -11.84 -14.82
N TYR A 114 -2.36 -12.03 -14.78
CA TYR A 114 -1.43 -11.43 -15.74
C TYR A 114 -0.29 -12.40 -16.07
N VAL A 115 0.45 -12.09 -17.12
CA VAL A 115 1.57 -12.88 -17.65
C VAL A 115 2.91 -12.19 -17.42
N GLY A 116 2.98 -10.87 -17.61
CA GLY A 116 4.22 -10.12 -17.61
C GLY A 116 4.29 -9.04 -16.53
N SER A 117 4.21 -7.79 -16.97
CA SER A 117 4.29 -6.59 -16.12
C SER A 117 2.95 -5.84 -16.17
N PRO A 118 2.02 -6.15 -15.26
CA PRO A 118 0.68 -5.57 -15.30
C PRO A 118 0.71 -4.13 -14.83
N THR A 119 -0.16 -3.32 -15.42
CA THR A 119 -0.54 -1.99 -14.97
C THR A 119 -2.06 -1.97 -14.89
N ILE A 120 -2.59 -1.69 -13.70
CA ILE A 120 -4.03 -1.58 -13.46
C ILE A 120 -4.36 -0.13 -13.16
N GLY A 121 -5.38 0.40 -13.83
CA GLY A 121 -5.76 1.79 -13.66
C GLY A 121 -7.18 2.09 -14.07
N SER A 122 -7.43 3.37 -14.36
CA SER A 122 -8.74 3.87 -14.79
C SER A 122 -8.56 4.98 -15.82
N TYR A 123 -9.31 4.92 -16.93
CA TYR A 123 -9.39 6.02 -17.90
C TYR A 123 -10.48 7.05 -17.55
N GLY A 124 -11.28 6.80 -16.52
CA GLY A 124 -12.42 7.65 -16.21
C GLY A 124 -13.46 7.00 -15.31
N LYS A 125 -14.60 7.67 -15.15
CA LYS A 125 -15.68 7.20 -14.29
C LYS A 125 -16.20 5.84 -14.74
N GLY A 126 -16.34 4.92 -13.79
CA GLY A 126 -16.86 3.58 -14.03
C GLY A 126 -15.93 2.66 -14.83
N ASN A 127 -14.73 3.10 -15.18
CA ASN A 127 -13.80 2.33 -16.00
C ASN A 127 -12.63 1.82 -15.18
N ILE A 128 -12.24 0.58 -15.45
CA ILE A 128 -11.00 -0.05 -14.98
C ILE A 128 -10.30 -0.60 -16.22
N TYR A 129 -9.00 -0.35 -16.36
CA TYR A 129 -8.20 -0.98 -17.40
C TYR A 129 -7.10 -1.83 -16.78
N LEU A 130 -6.75 -2.90 -17.48
CA LEU A 130 -5.56 -3.70 -17.29
C LEU A 130 -4.74 -3.62 -18.58
N PHE A 131 -3.49 -3.20 -18.45
CA PHE A 131 -2.48 -3.35 -19.49
C PHE A 131 -1.44 -4.33 -18.99
N ASP A 132 -1.16 -5.39 -19.74
CA ASP A 132 -0.10 -6.34 -19.43
C ASP A 132 0.77 -6.52 -20.68
N TRP A 133 2.08 -6.66 -20.49
CA TRP A 133 2.98 -6.82 -21.61
C TRP A 133 4.14 -7.75 -21.29
N THR A 134 4.57 -8.44 -22.33
CA THR A 134 5.75 -9.28 -22.39
C THR A 134 6.63 -8.81 -23.54
N LYS A 135 7.80 -9.42 -23.75
CA LYS A 135 8.70 -9.04 -24.84
C LYS A 135 8.03 -9.11 -26.23
N ASP A 136 7.16 -10.10 -26.41
CA ASP A 136 6.62 -10.50 -27.72
C ASP A 136 5.12 -10.17 -27.88
N THR A 137 4.40 -9.93 -26.77
CA THR A 137 2.94 -9.70 -26.78
C THR A 137 2.52 -8.65 -25.77
N GLU A 138 1.57 -7.81 -26.15
CA GLU A 138 0.85 -6.86 -25.28
C GLU A 138 -0.63 -7.26 -25.18
N TYR A 139 -1.23 -7.05 -24.03
CA TYR A 139 -2.61 -7.39 -23.71
C TYR A 139 -3.28 -6.16 -23.08
N THR A 140 -4.46 -5.80 -23.59
CA THR A 140 -5.28 -4.73 -23.04
C THR A 140 -6.67 -5.26 -22.73
N GLN A 141 -7.12 -5.05 -21.50
CA GLN A 141 -8.48 -5.34 -21.10
C GLN A 141 -9.12 -4.10 -20.48
N GLU A 142 -10.35 -3.81 -20.86
CA GLU A 142 -11.13 -2.72 -20.26
C GLU A 142 -12.44 -3.25 -19.70
N TYR A 143 -12.78 -2.77 -18.51
CA TYR A 143 -13.99 -3.12 -17.80
C TYR A 143 -14.79 -1.87 -17.46
N ASN A 144 -16.08 -1.88 -17.79
CA ASN A 144 -16.99 -0.77 -17.52
C ASN A 144 -18.09 -1.18 -16.54
N TYR A 145 -18.31 -0.36 -15.51
CA TYR A 145 -19.29 -0.63 -14.47
C TYR A 145 -20.72 -0.69 -15.02
N SER A 146 -21.43 -1.77 -14.71
CA SER A 146 -22.82 -1.96 -15.06
C SER A 146 -23.68 -1.98 -13.81
N LYS A 147 -24.45 -0.91 -13.59
CA LYS A 147 -25.47 -0.86 -12.52
C LYS A 147 -26.46 -2.01 -12.57
N LYS A 148 -26.71 -2.57 -13.76
CA LYS A 148 -27.63 -3.70 -13.96
C LYS A 148 -27.10 -4.99 -13.31
N TYR A 149 -25.79 -5.22 -13.40
CA TYR A 149 -25.14 -6.43 -12.90
C TYR A 149 -24.44 -6.20 -11.57
N ASP A 150 -24.27 -4.93 -11.18
CA ASP A 150 -23.51 -4.50 -10.01
C ASP A 150 -22.06 -5.02 -10.05
N ASP A 151 -21.47 -4.91 -11.24
CA ASP A 151 -20.17 -5.50 -11.61
C ASP A 151 -19.53 -4.71 -12.75
N TRP A 152 -18.21 -4.81 -12.92
CA TRP A 152 -17.49 -4.21 -14.06
C TRP A 152 -17.41 -5.23 -15.18
N ILE A 153 -17.96 -4.87 -16.33
CA ILE A 153 -18.14 -5.79 -17.45
C ILE A 153 -17.01 -5.59 -18.44
N LEU A 154 -16.37 -6.69 -18.86
CA LEU A 154 -15.35 -6.70 -19.90
C LEU A 154 -15.94 -6.17 -21.21
N THR A 155 -15.36 -5.07 -21.70
CA THR A 155 -15.78 -4.37 -22.91
C THR A 155 -14.71 -4.32 -23.98
N VAL A 156 -13.44 -4.51 -23.61
CA VAL A 156 -12.30 -4.63 -24.51
C VAL A 156 -11.44 -5.79 -24.01
N ASP A 157 -11.01 -6.64 -24.92
CA ASP A 157 -10.08 -7.75 -24.66
C ASP A 157 -9.25 -7.90 -25.94
N GLU A 158 -8.10 -7.25 -25.94
CA GLU A 158 -7.24 -7.12 -27.11
C GLU A 158 -5.88 -7.74 -26.82
N GLN A 159 -5.48 -8.65 -27.70
CA GLN A 159 -4.11 -9.16 -27.74
C GLN A 159 -3.39 -8.50 -28.91
N LEU A 160 -2.51 -7.56 -28.59
CA LEU A 160 -1.65 -6.88 -29.55
C LEU A 160 -0.35 -7.68 -29.67
N LEU A 161 -0.26 -8.54 -30.69
CA LEU A 161 1.03 -9.10 -31.10
C LEU A 161 1.87 -7.98 -31.70
N LYS A 162 3.18 -7.96 -31.42
CA LYS A 162 4.11 -7.13 -32.20
C LYS A 162 4.07 -7.59 -33.67
N TYR A 163 3.23 -6.95 -34.47
CA TYR A 163 3.20 -7.03 -35.94
C TYR A 163 2.82 -8.38 -36.58
N GLU A 164 1.72 -9.03 -36.17
CA GLU A 164 1.16 -10.12 -36.98
C GLU A 164 -0.31 -9.90 -37.33
N ASN A 165 -0.50 -9.38 -38.54
CA ASN A 165 -1.73 -9.36 -39.36
C ASN A 165 -2.83 -8.40 -38.91
N ASP A 166 -3.02 -7.34 -39.70
CA ASP A 166 -3.96 -6.21 -39.59
C ASP A 166 -5.47 -6.57 -39.52
N LYS A 167 -5.86 -7.57 -38.73
CA LYS A 167 -7.24 -7.95 -38.49
C LYS A 167 -7.51 -8.08 -37.00
N GLU A 168 -8.12 -7.03 -36.49
CA GLU A 168 -8.68 -6.96 -35.15
C GLU A 168 -9.99 -7.79 -35.12
N GLU A 169 -9.90 -9.05 -34.70
CA GLU A 169 -11.08 -9.84 -34.37
C GLU A 169 -11.34 -9.73 -32.86
N SER A 170 -12.50 -9.20 -32.48
CA SER A 170 -12.92 -9.13 -31.07
C SER A 170 -13.01 -10.54 -30.47
N THR A 171 -12.28 -10.79 -29.40
CA THR A 171 -12.30 -12.05 -28.61
C THR A 171 -13.48 -12.11 -27.63
N LEU A 172 -14.29 -11.05 -27.54
CA LEU A 172 -15.35 -10.95 -26.55
C LEU A 172 -16.45 -12.01 -26.76
N PRO A 173 -16.97 -12.62 -25.66
CA PRO A 173 -18.01 -13.63 -25.76
C PRO A 173 -19.31 -13.09 -26.39
N LYS A 174 -19.92 -13.89 -27.28
CA LYS A 174 -21.16 -13.51 -28.01
C LYS A 174 -22.46 -13.93 -27.31
N GLY A 175 -22.39 -14.77 -26.28
CA GLY A 175 -23.56 -15.35 -25.58
C GLY A 175 -23.81 -14.76 -24.19
N TYR A 176 -22.77 -14.25 -23.56
CA TYR A 176 -22.78 -13.68 -22.22
C TYR A 176 -21.83 -12.49 -22.19
N VAL A 177 -21.92 -11.68 -21.14
CA VAL A 177 -20.90 -10.70 -20.80
C VAL A 177 -20.15 -11.19 -19.56
N LEU A 178 -18.84 -10.95 -19.52
CA LEU A 178 -17.98 -11.38 -18.42
C LEU A 178 -17.79 -10.22 -17.44
N GLY A 179 -18.07 -10.45 -16.16
CA GLY A 179 -17.70 -9.52 -15.09
C GLY A 179 -16.21 -9.64 -14.73
N ILE A 180 -15.64 -8.59 -14.16
CA ILE A 180 -14.24 -8.55 -13.71
C ILE A 180 -13.95 -9.60 -12.61
N SER A 181 -15.00 -10.02 -11.92
CA SER A 181 -14.99 -11.15 -10.98
C SER A 181 -14.91 -12.54 -11.64
N GLY A 182 -14.92 -12.62 -12.97
CA GLY A 182 -15.02 -13.86 -13.75
C GLY A 182 -16.44 -14.40 -13.90
N LYS A 183 -17.45 -13.71 -13.36
CA LYS A 183 -18.84 -14.16 -13.44
C LYS A 183 -19.46 -13.91 -14.82
N GLU A 184 -20.13 -14.92 -15.37
CA GLU A 184 -20.81 -14.82 -16.66
C GLU A 184 -22.27 -14.35 -16.49
N TYR A 185 -22.67 -13.35 -17.30
CA TYR A 185 -24.03 -12.83 -17.32
C TYR A 185 -24.66 -13.03 -18.71
N PRO A 186 -25.74 -13.83 -18.84
CA PRO A 186 -26.30 -14.16 -20.15
C PRO A 186 -26.91 -12.93 -20.84
N ILE A 187 -26.62 -12.77 -22.13
CA ILE A 187 -27.24 -11.76 -22.98
C ILE A 187 -28.61 -12.29 -23.38
N LYS A 188 -29.66 -11.95 -22.63
CA LYS A 188 -31.04 -12.30 -23.00
C LYS A 188 -31.36 -11.74 -24.40
N ARG A 189 -31.32 -12.61 -25.42
CA ARG A 189 -31.79 -12.26 -26.76
C ARG A 189 -33.29 -12.00 -26.68
N LYS A 190 -33.75 -10.83 -27.14
CA LYS A 190 -35.18 -10.61 -27.32
C LYS A 190 -35.69 -11.66 -28.33
N PRO A 191 -36.84 -12.32 -28.08
CA PRO A 191 -37.41 -13.23 -29.06
C PRO A 191 -37.67 -12.45 -30.35
N VAL A 192 -37.12 -12.92 -31.46
CA VAL A 192 -37.41 -12.39 -32.79
C VAL A 192 -38.90 -12.60 -33.02
N LEU A 193 -39.68 -11.50 -33.01
CA LEU A 193 -41.09 -11.53 -33.40
C LEU A 193 -41.17 -12.11 -34.82
N LYS A 194 -41.60 -13.37 -34.94
CA LYS A 194 -41.95 -13.95 -36.24
C LYS A 194 -43.02 -13.04 -36.86
N LYS A 195 -42.66 -12.32 -37.92
CA LYS A 195 -43.63 -11.61 -38.77
C LYS A 195 -44.68 -12.64 -39.19
N ARG A 196 -45.88 -12.52 -38.64
CA ARG A 196 -47.05 -13.29 -39.09
C ARG A 196 -47.32 -12.82 -40.51
N MET A 197 -46.93 -13.62 -41.51
CA MET A 197 -47.33 -13.38 -42.90
C MET A 197 -48.86 -13.36 -42.92
N GLN A 198 -49.45 -12.18 -43.10
CA GLN A 198 -50.85 -12.07 -43.47
C GLN A 198 -50.95 -12.59 -44.91
N ARG A 199 -51.54 -13.78 -45.07
CA ARG A 199 -52.03 -14.24 -46.36
C ARG A 199 -53.15 -13.29 -46.77
N LYS A 200 -52.96 -12.59 -47.90
CA LYS A 200 -54.06 -12.02 -48.67
C LYS A 200 -54.61 -13.11 -49.59
#